data_AF-A0A0M6X0X2-F1
#
_entry.id   AF-A0A0M6X0X2-F1
#
_cell.length_a   1.000
_cell.length_b   1.000
_cell.length_c   1.000
_cell.angle_alpha   90.00
_cell.angle_beta   90.00
_cell.angle_gamma   90.00
#
_symmetry.space_group_name_H-M   'P 1'
#
loop_
_entity.id
_entity.type
_entity.pdbx_description
1 polymer ?
#
loop_
_entity_poly.entity_id
_entity_poly.type
_entity_poly.pdbx_seq_one_letter_code
_entity_poly.pdbx_strand_id
1 'polypeptide(L)' 'MHIWLMEKLGLKLRETFRKNYMNPALELGIVQMTIPDKPNSRNQRYVRK' A
#
# COMPACT_ATOMS: atom_id res chain seq x y z
N MET A 1 6.57 -8.45 -2.52
CA MET A 1 6.98 -7.21 -1.83
C MET A 1 8.42 -7.40 -1.37
N HIS A 2 9.38 -7.08 -2.24
CA HIS A 2 10.80 -7.40 -2.08
C HIS A 2 11.40 -6.64 -0.89
N ILE A 3 12.08 -7.36 0.00
CA ILE A 3 12.57 -6.91 1.33
C ILE A 3 13.59 -5.76 1.21
N TRP A 4 14.18 -5.58 0.03
CA TRP A 4 15.31 -4.70 -0.22
C TRP A 4 15.01 -3.18 -0.17
N LEU A 5 13.78 -2.78 -0.48
CA LEU A 5 13.40 -1.35 -0.44
C LEU A 5 13.17 -0.85 0.99
N MET A 6 12.75 -1.75 1.90
CA MET A 6 12.49 -1.41 3.31
C MET A 6 13.78 -1.14 4.08
N GLU A 7 14.86 -1.84 3.72
CA GLU A 7 16.18 -1.71 4.33
C GLU A 7 16.85 -0.37 3.94
N LYS A 8 16.71 0.04 2.68
CA LYS A 8 17.24 1.33 2.16
C LYS A 8 16.57 2.57 2.76
N LEU A 9 15.30 2.47 3.13
CA LEU A 9 14.51 3.61 3.65
C LEU A 9 14.55 3.70 5.19
N GLY A 10 15.18 2.75 5.90
CA GLY A 10 15.15 2.69 7.37
C GLY A 10 13.75 2.47 7.96
N LEU A 11 12.75 2.20 7.11
CA LEU A 11 11.35 2.05 7.48
C LEU A 11 11.10 0.59 7.87
N LYS A 12 11.28 0.34 9.18
CA LYS A 12 11.20 -0.98 9.81
C LYS A 12 9.80 -1.63 9.75
N LEU A 13 8.75 -0.89 9.36
CA LEU A 13 7.37 -1.39 9.37
C LEU A 13 6.61 -1.13 8.06
N ARG A 14 6.11 -2.23 7.48
CA ARG A 14 5.08 -2.19 6.41
C ARG A 14 3.85 -1.39 6.83
N GLU A 15 3.58 -1.33 8.13
CA GLU A 15 2.48 -0.58 8.70
C GLU A 15 2.65 0.94 8.53
N THR A 16 3.86 1.47 8.72
CA THR A 16 4.14 2.92 8.54
C THR A 16 3.96 3.33 7.09
N PHE A 17 4.44 2.52 6.14
CA PHE A 17 4.20 2.78 4.72
C PHE A 17 2.71 2.79 4.37
N ARG A 18 1.97 1.79 4.89
CA ARG A 18 0.52 1.72 4.67
C ARG A 18 -0.21 2.92 5.29
N LYS A 19 0.14 3.33 6.50
CA LYS A 19 -0.49 4.45 7.21
C LYS A 19 -0.11 5.82 6.62
N ASN A 20 1.17 6.08 6.35
CA ASN A 20 1.61 7.42 5.93
C ASN A 20 1.51 7.67 4.41
N TYR A 21 1.49 6.63 3.58
CA TYR A 21 1.54 6.80 2.12
C TYR A 21 0.35 6.16 1.43
N MET A 22 -0.03 4.95 1.84
CA MET A 22 -1.03 4.17 1.11
C MET A 22 -2.47 4.55 1.47
N ASN A 23 -2.77 4.68 2.76
CA ASN A 23 -4.06 5.16 3.27
C ASN A 23 -4.38 6.56 2.77
N PRO A 24 -3.50 7.58 2.90
CA PRO A 24 -3.82 8.90 2.39
C PRO A 24 -3.98 8.91 0.87
N ALA A 25 -3.22 8.12 0.11
CA ALA A 25 -3.42 8.02 -1.34
C ALA A 25 -4.77 7.38 -1.72
N LEU A 26 -5.28 6.45 -0.90
CA LEU A 26 -6.62 5.87 -1.05
C LEU A 26 -7.71 6.88 -0.68
N GLU A 27 -7.55 7.62 0.42
CA GLU A 27 -8.50 8.65 0.86
C GLU A 27 -8.56 9.83 -0.10
N LEU A 28 -7.42 10.25 -0.66
CA LEU A 28 -7.33 11.27 -1.70
C LEU A 28 -7.84 10.77 -3.07
N GLY A 29 -8.17 9.48 -3.19
CA GLY A 29 -8.66 8.88 -4.45
C GLY A 29 -7.62 8.83 -5.57
N ILE A 30 -6.34 9.02 -5.24
CA ILE A 30 -5.21 8.99 -6.19
C ILE A 30 -4.92 7.55 -6.60
N VAL A 31 -5.11 6.60 -5.69
CA VAL A 31 -5.01 5.17 -5.96
C VAL A 31 -6.29 4.47 -5.55
N GLN A 32 -6.63 3.39 -6.24
CA GLN A 32 -7.81 2.57 -5.94
C GLN A 32 -7.45 1.10 -5.77
N MET A 33 -8.23 0.42 -4.92
CA MET A 33 -8.18 -1.03 -4.77
C MET A 33 -8.81 -1.70 -5.98
N THR A 34 -8.12 -2.69 -6.57
CA THR A 34 -8.68 -3.47 -7.68
C THR A 34 -9.73 -4.49 -7.22
N ILE A 35 -9.66 -4.93 -5.96
CA ILE A 35 -10.59 -5.91 -5.37
C ILE A 35 -11.14 -5.34 -4.05
N PRO A 36 -11.99 -4.29 -4.10
CA PRO A 36 -12.50 -3.66 -2.87
C PRO A 36 -13.32 -4.60 -1.99
N ASP A 37 -13.97 -5.62 -2.57
CA ASP A 37 -14.75 -6.65 -1.87
C ASP A 37 -13.88 -7.53 -0.94
N LYS A 38 -12.59 -7.71 -1.28
CA LYS A 38 -11.67 -8.56 -0.52
C LYS A 38 -10.36 -7.81 -0.26
N PRO A 39 -10.35 -6.84 0.66
CA PRO A 39 -9.19 -5.95 0.90
C PRO A 39 -7.96 -6.68 1.43
N ASN A 40 -8.12 -7.88 1.98
CA ASN A 40 -7.03 -8.75 2.46
C ASN A 40 -6.65 -9.84 1.45
N SER A 41 -7.16 -9.80 0.22
CA SER A 41 -6.81 -10.78 -0.82
C SER A 41 -5.32 -10.75 -1.11
N ARG A 42 -4.70 -11.93 -1.27
CA ARG A 42 -3.30 -12.05 -1.71
C ARG A 42 -3.07 -11.42 -3.09
N ASN A 43 -4.13 -11.34 -3.90
CA ASN A 43 -4.11 -10.72 -5.23
C ASN A 43 -4.55 -9.26 -5.21
N GLN A 44 -4.71 -8.65 -4.03
CA GLN A 44 -5.04 -7.23 -3.91
C GLN A 44 -3.94 -6.39 -4.56
N ARG A 45 -4.34 -5.54 -5.50
CA ARG A 45 -3.46 -4.56 -6.15
C ARG A 45 -4.03 -3.16 -5.95
N TYR A 46 -3.15 -2.19 -6.10
CA TYR A 46 -3.45 -0.78 -6.01
C TYR A 46 -3.01 -0.14 -7.32
N VAL A 47 -3.94 0.47 -8.03
CA VAL A 47 -3.67 1.15 -9.29
C VAL A 47 -3.88 2.64 -9.09
N ARG A 48 -3.01 3.46 -9.67
CA ARG A 48 -3.26 4.91 -9.72
C ARG A 48 -4.48 5.13 -10.61
N LYS A 49 -5.40 5.99 -10.16
CA LYS A 49 -6.49 6.47 -11.00
C LYS A 49 -5.93 7.25 -12.19
#